data_AF-A0A7S0CIS4-F1
#
_entry.id   AF-A0A7S0CIS4-F1
#
_cell.length_a   1.000
_cell.length_b   1.000
_cell.length_c   1.000
_cell.angle_alpha   90.00
_cell.angle_beta   90.00
_cell.angle_gamma   90.00
#
_symmetry.space_group_name_H-M   'P 1'
#
loop_
_entity.id
_entity.type
_entity.pdbx_description
1 polymer ?
#
loop_
_entity_poly.entity_id
_entity_poly.type
_entity_poly.pdbx_seq_one_letter_code
_entity_poly.pdbx_strand_id
1 'polypeptide(L)'
;GDARVGFANVIIREYEVALGDNPSVSQGPPLSLGWSYNEMSPVDLEKYEEMRGIRRETYQMAVPVSARVAILVKEWGFSTEEVEQTSRQCQKVKKGRMNSARQVTSPIHIMVKNAKETVGNVICRRKDSQQDF
;
A
#
# COMPACT_ATOMS: atom_id res chain seq x y z
N GLY A 1 43.50 -0.25 18.78
CA GLY A 1 42.50 0.36 19.68
C GLY A 1 41.18 0.29 18.97
N ASP A 2 40.21 -0.42 19.53
CA ASP A 2 38.94 -0.69 18.86
C ASP A 2 38.06 0.56 18.85
N ALA A 3 37.75 1.05 17.65
CA ALA A 3 36.76 2.09 17.46
C ALA A 3 35.37 1.51 17.76
N ARG A 4 34.68 2.05 18.77
CA ARG A 4 33.28 1.72 19.03
C ARG A 4 32.40 2.58 18.13
N VAL A 5 31.57 1.92 17.33
CA VAL A 5 30.52 2.55 16.51
C VAL A 5 29.19 2.36 17.22
N GLY A 6 28.39 3.42 17.30
CA GLY A 6 27.08 3.41 17.94
C GLY A 6 26.18 4.48 17.36
N PHE A 7 24.89 4.38 17.67
CA PHE A 7 23.89 5.39 17.33
C PHE A 7 23.74 6.32 18.53
N ALA A 8 23.64 7.64 18.28
CA ALA A 8 23.55 8.63 19.35
C ALA A 8 22.12 9.14 19.55
N ASN A 9 21.43 9.52 18.48
CA ASN A 9 20.17 10.25 18.57
C ASN A 9 19.07 9.63 17.70
N VAL A 10 17.85 9.72 18.19
CA VAL A 10 16.59 9.46 17.49
C VAL A 10 16.00 10.78 17.04
N ILE A 11 15.68 10.87 15.75
CA ILE A 11 14.99 12.02 15.14
C ILE A 11 13.59 11.57 14.78
N ILE A 12 12.57 12.28 15.30
CA ILE A 12 11.15 11.95 15.09
C ILE A 12 10.53 13.00 14.18
N ARG A 13 9.79 12.55 13.17
CA ARG A 13 9.03 13.40 12.25
C ARG A 13 7.54 13.07 12.33
N GLU A 14 6.74 14.10 12.53
CA GLU A 14 5.28 14.02 12.49
C GLU A 14 4.78 14.56 11.16
N TYR A 15 4.26 13.68 10.32
CA TYR A 15 3.76 14.04 9.00
C TYR A 15 2.29 14.43 9.07
N GLU A 16 1.88 15.27 8.12
CA GLU A 16 0.47 15.54 7.88
C GLU A 16 -0.30 14.27 7.51
N VAL A 17 -1.57 14.20 7.89
CA VAL A 17 -2.46 13.13 7.46
C VAL A 17 -3.14 13.53 6.15
N ALA A 18 -3.14 12.62 5.19
CA ALA A 18 -3.76 12.80 3.90
C ALA A 18 -4.72 11.65 3.56
N LEU A 19 -5.62 11.88 2.61
CA LEU A 19 -6.40 10.82 1.97
C LEU A 19 -5.44 9.92 1.16
N GLY A 20 -5.48 8.62 1.42
CA GLY A 20 -4.68 7.65 0.68
C GLY A 20 -5.40 7.05 -0.52
N ASP A 21 -4.74 6.10 -1.19
CA ASP A 21 -5.27 5.36 -2.34
C ASP A 21 -5.25 3.82 -2.15
N ASN A 22 -4.74 3.34 -1.02
CA ASN A 22 -4.56 1.91 -0.76
C ASN A 22 -5.89 1.14 -0.72
N PRO A 23 -6.21 0.29 -1.72
CA PRO A 23 -7.50 -0.39 -1.80
C PRO A 23 -7.58 -1.64 -0.91
N SER A 24 -6.49 -2.00 -0.22
CA SER A 24 -6.43 -3.14 0.70
C SER A 24 -7.05 -2.86 2.06
N VAL A 25 -7.56 -1.64 2.30
CA VAL A 25 -8.35 -1.35 3.50
C VAL A 25 -9.61 -2.21 3.56
N SER A 26 -10.05 -2.51 4.78
CA SER A 26 -11.26 -3.28 5.02
C SER A 26 -12.51 -2.54 4.49
N GLN A 27 -12.72 -1.31 4.95
CA GLN A 27 -13.88 -0.43 4.73
C GLN A 27 -13.46 1.05 4.83
N GLY A 28 -14.22 1.95 4.22
CA GLY A 28 -14.01 3.41 4.32
C GLY A 28 -12.71 3.92 3.68
N PRO A 29 -12.29 5.16 4.00
CA PRO A 29 -11.12 5.78 3.39
C PRO A 29 -9.82 5.19 3.98
N PRO A 30 -8.77 5.01 3.17
CA PRO A 30 -7.41 4.83 3.66
C PRO A 30 -6.84 6.15 4.19
N LEU A 31 -6.00 6.07 5.24
CA LEU A 31 -5.12 7.17 5.64
C LEU A 31 -3.79 7.03 4.91
N SER A 32 -3.17 8.14 4.57
CA SER A 32 -1.78 8.24 4.13
C SER A 32 -1.07 9.34 4.92
N LEU A 33 0.26 9.34 4.84
CA LEU A 33 1.05 10.52 5.19
C LEU A 33 1.12 11.44 3.97
N GLY A 34 1.07 12.75 4.20
CA GLY A 34 1.40 13.72 3.18
C GLY A 34 2.90 14.04 3.16
N TRP A 35 3.25 15.16 2.54
CA TRP A 35 4.64 15.56 2.30
C TRP A 35 5.17 16.51 3.37
N SER A 36 4.29 17.29 4.00
CA SER A 36 4.66 18.21 5.07
C SER A 36 4.88 17.45 6.38
N TYR A 37 5.91 17.85 7.12
CA TYR A 37 6.19 17.30 8.45
C TYR A 37 6.73 18.35 9.41
N ASN A 38 6.50 18.11 10.69
CA ASN A 38 7.19 18.77 11.78
C ASN A 38 8.27 17.83 12.32
N GLU A 39 9.51 18.30 12.36
CA GLU A 39 10.62 17.56 12.97
C GLU A 39 10.74 17.93 14.45
N MET A 40 10.73 16.92 15.32
CA MET A 40 10.93 17.10 16.75
C MET A 40 12.43 17.23 17.06
N SER A 41 12.73 17.86 18.20
CA SER A 41 14.10 17.93 18.70
C SER A 41 14.71 16.52 18.85
N PRO A 42 15.98 16.31 18.47
CA PRO A 42 16.64 15.02 18.63
C PRO A 42 16.60 14.54 20.08
N VAL A 43 16.34 13.25 20.27
CA VAL A 43 16.32 12.59 21.57
C VAL A 43 17.47 11.59 21.63
N ASP A 44 18.22 11.61 22.72
CA ASP A 44 19.24 10.59 23.01
C ASP A 44 18.64 9.17 22.95
N LEU A 45 19.37 8.23 22.35
CA LEU A 45 18.84 6.89 22.07
C LEU A 45 18.48 6.14 23.35
N GLU A 46 19.38 6.14 24.34
CA GLU A 46 19.17 5.46 25.61
C GLU A 46 17.93 6.03 26.32
N LYS A 47 17.81 7.36 26.35
CA LYS A 47 16.62 8.02 26.90
C LYS A 47 15.33 7.65 26.16
N TYR A 48 15.37 7.56 24.83
CA TYR A 48 14.21 7.16 24.04
C TYR A 48 13.78 5.71 24.37
N GLU A 49 14.75 4.79 24.47
CA GLU A 49 14.50 3.38 24.81
C GLU A 49 13.94 3.19 26.22
N GLU A 50 14.32 4.04 27.19
CA GLU A 50 13.72 4.04 28.53
C GLU A 50 12.25 4.52 28.51
N MET A 51 11.91 5.48 27.63
CA MET A 51 10.60 6.13 27.61
C MET A 51 9.57 5.50 26.65
N ARG A 52 9.99 4.73 25.63
CA ARG A 52 9.13 4.24 24.53
C ARG A 52 7.92 3.37 24.97
N GLY A 53 7.95 2.83 26.18
CA GLY A 53 6.90 1.93 26.71
C GLY A 53 6.84 0.55 26.02
N ILE A 54 5.77 -0.20 26.29
CA ILE A 54 5.58 -1.55 25.76
C ILE A 54 5.27 -1.50 24.26
N ARG A 55 5.89 -2.39 23.48
CA ARG A 55 5.62 -2.52 22.05
C ARG A 55 4.15 -2.90 21.79
N ARG A 56 3.51 -2.21 20.85
CA ARG A 56 2.15 -2.52 20.42
C ARG A 56 2.07 -3.87 19.72
N GLU A 57 0.99 -4.60 20.00
CA GLU A 57 0.58 -5.79 19.28
C GLU A 57 0.01 -5.46 17.90
N THR A 58 0.03 -6.42 16.98
CA THR A 58 -0.41 -6.21 15.59
C THR A 58 -1.83 -5.66 15.48
N TYR A 59 -2.76 -6.13 16.31
CA TYR A 59 -4.14 -5.64 16.29
C TYR A 59 -4.27 -4.19 16.79
N GLN A 60 -3.35 -3.74 17.66
CA GLN A 60 -3.31 -2.36 18.18
C GLN A 60 -2.74 -1.38 17.15
N MET A 61 -2.04 -1.88 16.12
CA MET A 61 -1.56 -1.05 15.00
C MET A 61 -2.65 -0.76 13.97
N ALA A 62 -3.78 -1.47 14.01
CA ALA A 62 -4.89 -1.25 13.10
C ALA A 62 -5.77 -0.08 13.58
N VAL A 63 -5.88 0.96 12.75
CA VAL A 63 -6.77 2.10 13.03
C VAL A 63 -8.19 1.77 12.59
N PRO A 64 -9.21 1.80 13.48
CA PRO A 64 -10.61 1.53 13.11
C PRO A 64 -11.17 2.54 12.10
N VAL A 65 -12.18 2.15 11.33
CA VAL A 65 -12.79 3.04 10.31
C VAL A 65 -13.35 4.33 10.89
N SER A 66 -14.00 4.28 12.06
CA SER A 66 -14.53 5.45 12.74
C SER A 66 -13.44 6.42 13.15
N ALA A 67 -12.30 5.90 13.64
CA ALA A 67 -11.14 6.71 13.98
C ALA A 67 -10.52 7.36 12.73
N ARG A 68 -10.37 6.61 11.62
CA ARG A 68 -9.88 7.18 10.36
C ARG A 68 -10.74 8.33 9.87
N VAL A 69 -12.07 8.17 9.89
CA VAL A 69 -13.01 9.22 9.47
C VAL A 69 -12.95 10.42 10.42
N ALA A 70 -12.84 10.18 11.73
CA ALA A 70 -12.70 11.26 12.70
C ALA A 70 -11.42 12.07 12.47
N ILE A 71 -10.28 11.40 12.27
CA ILE A 71 -9.00 12.06 11.97
C ILE A 71 -9.14 12.93 10.70
N LEU A 72 -9.65 12.37 9.61
CA LEU A 72 -9.76 13.09 8.34
C LEU A 72 -10.69 14.31 8.43
N VAL A 73 -11.90 14.13 8.98
CA VAL A 73 -12.92 15.19 8.96
C VAL A 73 -12.72 16.19 10.09
N LYS A 74 -12.46 15.71 11.32
CA LYS A 74 -12.43 16.58 12.51
C LYS A 74 -11.05 17.20 12.75
N GLU A 75 -9.98 16.44 12.53
CA GLU A 75 -8.63 16.91 12.83
C GLU A 75 -7.98 17.59 11.63
N TRP A 76 -8.21 17.06 10.42
CA TRP A 76 -7.57 17.55 9.18
C TRP A 76 -8.52 18.28 8.21
N GLY A 77 -9.81 18.41 8.56
CA GLY A 77 -10.75 19.28 7.85
C GLY A 77 -11.17 18.81 6.45
N PHE A 78 -10.92 17.56 6.08
CA PHE A 78 -11.43 17.01 4.82
C PHE A 78 -12.96 17.00 4.82
N SER A 79 -13.54 17.32 3.67
CA SER A 79 -15.00 17.24 3.51
C SER A 79 -15.47 15.79 3.54
N THR A 80 -16.70 15.58 4.02
CA THR A 80 -17.35 14.27 3.99
C THR A 80 -17.41 13.72 2.55
N GLU A 81 -17.58 14.59 1.56
CA GLU A 81 -17.63 14.23 0.15
C GLU A 81 -16.30 13.65 -0.36
N GLU A 82 -15.17 14.31 -0.05
CA GLU A 82 -13.83 13.81 -0.43
C GLU A 82 -13.54 12.45 0.22
N VAL A 83 -13.89 12.31 1.50
CA VAL A 83 -13.76 11.06 2.24
C VAL A 83 -14.57 9.93 1.59
N GLU A 84 -15.81 10.22 1.20
CA GLU A 84 -16.67 9.25 0.56
C GLU A 84 -16.18 8.89 -0.85
N GLN A 85 -15.79 9.88 -1.65
CA GLN A 85 -15.26 9.68 -2.99
C GLN A 85 -14.01 8.80 -2.97
N THR A 86 -13.08 9.05 -2.04
CA THR A 86 -11.87 8.24 -1.86
C THR A 86 -12.23 6.80 -1.50
N SER A 87 -13.18 6.61 -0.58
CA SER A 87 -13.69 5.28 -0.21
C SER A 87 -14.25 4.52 -1.43
N ARG A 88 -15.06 5.20 -2.26
CA ARG A 88 -15.64 4.63 -3.49
C ARG A 88 -14.57 4.27 -4.51
N GLN A 89 -13.54 5.10 -4.67
CA GLN A 89 -12.41 4.82 -5.56
C GLN A 89 -11.65 3.57 -5.12
N CYS A 90 -11.28 3.46 -3.84
CA CYS A 90 -10.62 2.27 -3.30
C CYS A 90 -11.48 1.01 -3.49
N GLN A 91 -12.80 1.10 -3.24
CA GLN A 91 -13.71 -0.02 -3.48
C GLN A 91 -13.78 -0.42 -4.97
N LYS A 92 -13.75 0.53 -5.89
CA LYS A 92 -13.71 0.25 -7.33
C LYS A 92 -12.45 -0.54 -7.69
N VAL A 93 -11.28 -0.13 -7.21
CA VAL A 93 -10.02 -0.86 -7.42
C VAL A 93 -10.07 -2.25 -6.77
N LYS A 94 -10.57 -2.36 -5.54
CA LYS A 94 -10.73 -3.64 -4.83
C LYS A 94 -11.61 -4.63 -5.59
N LYS A 95 -12.77 -4.17 -6.08
CA LYS A 95 -13.68 -4.97 -6.93
C LYS A 95 -13.00 -5.35 -8.25
N GLY A 96 -12.27 -4.41 -8.87
CA GLY A 96 -11.47 -4.66 -10.06
C GLY A 96 -10.47 -5.80 -9.85
N ARG A 97 -9.67 -5.74 -8.78
CA ARG A 97 -8.69 -6.79 -8.43
C ARG A 97 -9.35 -8.14 -8.20
N MET A 98 -10.47 -8.17 -7.48
CA MET A 98 -11.22 -9.42 -7.26
C MET A 98 -11.74 -10.02 -8.57
N ASN A 99 -12.25 -9.18 -9.47
CA ASN A 99 -12.74 -9.62 -10.78
C ASN A 99 -11.59 -10.12 -11.66
N SER A 100 -10.46 -9.42 -11.71
CA SER A 100 -9.28 -9.85 -12.45
C SER A 100 -8.71 -11.16 -11.91
N ALA A 101 -8.62 -11.32 -10.59
CA ALA A 101 -8.16 -12.56 -9.98
C ALA A 101 -9.07 -13.75 -10.36
N ARG A 102 -10.40 -13.55 -10.28
CA ARG A 102 -11.39 -14.55 -10.73
C ARG A 102 -11.27 -14.86 -12.22
N GLN A 103 -11.07 -13.84 -13.05
CA GLN A 103 -10.92 -14.00 -14.50
C GLN A 103 -9.67 -14.82 -14.82
N VAL A 104 -8.52 -14.54 -14.19
CA VAL A 104 -7.28 -15.31 -14.38
C VAL A 104 -7.49 -16.79 -14.04
N THR A 105 -8.25 -17.09 -12.99
CA THR A 105 -8.58 -18.47 -12.59
C THR A 105 -9.73 -19.11 -13.39
N SER A 106 -10.40 -18.37 -14.28
CA SER A 106 -11.54 -18.90 -15.03
C SER A 106 -11.09 -19.96 -16.04
N PRO A 107 -11.75 -21.13 -16.12
CA PRO A 107 -11.42 -22.17 -17.11
C PRO A 107 -11.38 -21.63 -18.55
N ILE A 108 -12.30 -20.72 -18.88
CA ILE A 108 -12.36 -20.08 -20.21
C ILE A 108 -11.13 -19.20 -20.45
N HIS A 109 -10.70 -18.43 -19.45
CA HIS A 109 -9.52 -17.58 -19.57
C HIS A 109 -8.23 -18.40 -19.72
N ILE A 110 -8.08 -19.46 -18.93
CA ILE A 110 -6.95 -20.39 -19.01
C ILE A 110 -6.91 -21.04 -20.41
N MET A 111 -8.06 -21.48 -20.92
CA MET A 111 -8.16 -22.06 -22.26
C MET A 111 -7.73 -21.08 -23.35
N VAL A 112 -8.23 -19.83 -23.30
CA VAL A 112 -7.84 -18.78 -24.26
C VAL A 112 -6.35 -18.45 -24.15
N LYS A 113 -5.78 -18.40 -22.94
CA LYS A 113 -4.34 -18.17 -22.72
C LYS A 113 -3.51 -19.28 -23.35
N ASN A 114 -3.81 -20.54 -23.05
CA ASN A 114 -3.09 -21.70 -23.59
C ASN A 114 -3.19 -21.78 -25.13
N ALA A 115 -4.36 -21.45 -25.69
CA ALA A 115 -4.55 -21.39 -27.14
C ALA A 115 -3.68 -20.31 -27.80
N LYS A 116 -3.61 -19.10 -27.21
CA LYS A 116 -2.74 -18.03 -27.69
C LYS A 116 -1.26 -18.40 -27.64
N GLU A 117 -0.80 -19.02 -26.55
CA GLU A 117 0.58 -19.50 -26.41
C GLU A 117 0.92 -20.57 -27.46
N THR A 118 0.00 -21.50 -27.70
CA THR A 118 0.17 -22.55 -28.72
C THR A 118 0.27 -21.95 -30.13
N VAL A 119 -0.65 -21.05 -30.48
CA VAL A 119 -0.65 -20.40 -31.79
C VAL A 119 0.60 -19.52 -31.96
N GLY A 120 0.98 -18.76 -30.94
CA GLY A 120 2.20 -17.94 -30.95
C GLY A 120 3.46 -18.79 -31.20
N ASN A 121 3.59 -19.92 -30.51
CA ASN A 121 4.72 -20.84 -30.69
C ASN A 121 4.75 -21.48 -32.09
N VAL A 122 3.58 -21.82 -32.66
CA VAL A 122 3.50 -22.38 -34.02
C VAL A 122 3.86 -21.32 -35.08
N ILE A 123 3.44 -20.07 -34.88
CA ILE A 123 3.75 -18.97 -35.81
C ILE A 123 5.25 -18.62 -35.74
N CYS A 124 5.85 -18.54 -34.54
CA CYS A 124 7.30 -18.30 -34.41
C CYS A 124 8.12 -19.44 -35.05
N ARG A 125 7.78 -20.71 -34.77
CA ARG A 125 8.47 -21.86 -35.37
C ARG A 125 8.39 -21.91 -36.90
N ARG A 126 7.30 -21.41 -37.49
CA ARG A 126 7.13 -21.31 -38.95
C ARG A 126 7.97 -20.21 -39.60
N LYS A 127 8.30 -19.14 -38.86
CA LYS A 127 9.18 -18.07 -39.38
C LYS A 127 10.64 -18.51 -39.41
N ASP A 128 11.06 -19.31 -38.43
CA ASP A 128 12.44 -19.83 -38.37
C ASP A 128 12.72 -20.87 -39.47
N SER A 129 11.68 -21.54 -40.00
CA SER A 129 11.83 -22.55 -41.07
C SER A 129 11.73 -21.99 -42.50
N GLN A 130 11.52 -20.68 -42.69
CA GLN A 130 11.47 -20.02 -44.00
C GLN A 130 12.68 -19.11 -44.31
N GLN A 131 13.72 -19.07 -43.45
CA GLN A 131 14.95 -18.30 -43.71
C GLN A 131 16.13 -19.14 -44.21
N ASP A 132 15.97 -20.45 -44.41
CA ASP A 132 17.01 -21.33 -44.94
C ASP A 132 16.78 -21.63 -46.43
N PHE A 133 17.10 -20.67 -47.32
CA PHE A 133 17.38 -20.91 -48.76
C PHE A 133 18.30 -19.82 -49.32
#